data_AF-A0A6V8IJ08-F1
#
_entry.id   AF-A0A6V8IJ08-F1
#
_cell.length_a   1.000
_cell.length_b   1.000
_cell.length_c   1.000
_cell.angle_alpha   90.00
_cell.angle_beta   90.00
_cell.angle_gamma   90.00
#
_symmetry.space_group_name_H-M   'P 1'
#
loop_
_entity.id
_entity.type
_entity.pdbx_description
1 polymer ?
#
loop_
_entity_poly.entity_id
_entity_poly.type
_entity_poly.pdbx_seq_one_letter_code
_entity_poly.pdbx_strand_id
1 'polypeptide(L)'
;MDEDETAAPEEAVAFEMIAALAGPEMDVLETPDAFLTGVAAALNASDDVDADLAAILTDHLLTVMPHENVIANAKAAILMLAAERAATAEEAADG
;
A
#
# COMPACT_ATOMS: atom_id res chain seq x y z
N MET A 1 21.55 -60.09 -2.24
CA MET A 1 22.62 -59.19 -2.70
C MET A 1 21.88 -58.16 -3.50
N ASP A 2 21.38 -57.22 -2.72
CA ASP A 2 20.49 -56.15 -3.08
C ASP A 2 21.34 -54.94 -3.48
N GLU A 3 20.70 -54.04 -4.25
CA GLU A 3 21.05 -52.63 -4.45
C GLU A 3 22.29 -52.41 -5.35
N ASP A 4 22.35 -51.48 -6.30
CA ASP A 4 21.94 -50.08 -6.21
C ASP A 4 22.06 -49.49 -7.64
N GLU A 5 20.94 -49.15 -8.28
CA GLU A 5 20.49 -47.76 -8.48
C GLU A 5 21.45 -46.92 -9.37
N THR A 6 21.31 -47.09 -10.69
CA THR A 6 21.81 -46.14 -11.67
C THR A 6 20.91 -44.90 -11.70
N ALA A 7 21.10 -43.98 -10.75
CA ALA A 7 20.45 -42.67 -10.76
C ALA A 7 21.28 -41.66 -11.59
N ALA A 8 20.57 -40.93 -12.45
CA ALA A 8 21.10 -40.10 -13.53
C ALA A 8 21.79 -38.81 -13.04
N PRO A 9 22.87 -38.35 -13.70
CA PRO A 9 23.55 -37.09 -13.36
C PRO A 9 22.76 -35.83 -13.76
N GLU A 10 21.61 -35.98 -14.43
CA GLU A 10 20.87 -34.87 -15.03
C GLU A 10 19.94 -34.14 -14.04
N GLU A 11 19.48 -34.82 -12.97
CA GLU A 11 18.67 -34.18 -11.91
C GLU A 11 19.49 -33.21 -11.05
N ALA A 12 20.77 -33.50 -10.81
CA ALA A 12 21.65 -32.62 -10.03
C ALA A 12 21.90 -31.27 -10.73
N VAL A 13 22.03 -31.28 -12.06
CA VAL A 13 22.24 -30.08 -12.87
C VAL A 13 20.96 -29.25 -12.96
N ALA A 14 19.80 -29.90 -13.03
CA ALA A 14 18.50 -29.22 -12.97
C ALA A 14 18.28 -28.51 -11.63
N PHE A 15 18.72 -29.11 -10.52
CA PHE A 15 18.62 -28.51 -9.19
C PHE A 15 19.51 -27.27 -9.03
N GLU A 16 20.73 -27.28 -9.58
CA GLU A 16 21.61 -26.10 -9.60
C GLU A 16 21.07 -24.96 -10.47
N MET A 17 20.45 -25.27 -11.63
CA MET A 17 19.83 -24.23 -12.47
C MET A 17 18.60 -23.60 -11.81
N ILE A 18 17.79 -24.38 -11.07
CA ILE A 18 16.65 -23.84 -10.30
C ILE A 18 17.14 -22.99 -9.12
N ALA A 19 18.20 -23.41 -8.42
CA ALA A 19 18.82 -22.61 -7.37
C ALA A 19 19.44 -21.30 -7.88
N ALA A 20 19.95 -21.28 -9.12
CA ALA A 20 20.45 -20.07 -9.75
C ALA A 20 19.33 -19.10 -10.21
N LEU A 21 18.12 -19.60 -10.48
CA LEU A 21 16.93 -18.76 -10.71
C LEU A 21 16.33 -18.21 -9.41
N ALA A 22 16.59 -18.86 -8.27
CA ALA A 22 16.35 -18.31 -6.93
C ALA A 22 17.51 -17.38 -6.52
N GLY A 23 17.97 -16.53 -7.45
CA GLY A 23 18.77 -15.36 -7.09
C GLY A 23 18.07 -14.62 -5.97
N PRO A 24 18.82 -13.99 -5.04
CA PRO A 24 18.21 -13.33 -3.90
C PRO A 24 17.13 -12.41 -4.47
N GLU A 25 15.87 -12.70 -4.16
CA GLU A 25 14.86 -11.66 -4.16
C GLU A 25 15.51 -10.64 -3.24
N MET A 26 16.09 -9.60 -3.86
CA MET A 26 16.56 -8.49 -3.09
C MET A 26 15.27 -8.01 -2.46
N ASP A 27 15.06 -8.39 -1.21
CA ASP A 27 14.23 -7.67 -0.26
C ASP A 27 14.82 -6.26 -0.29
N VAL A 28 14.42 -5.50 -1.31
CA VAL A 28 14.55 -4.06 -1.33
C VAL A 28 13.65 -3.70 -0.17
N LEU A 29 14.25 -3.58 1.02
CA LEU A 29 13.56 -3.21 2.23
C LEU A 29 12.84 -1.91 1.92
N GLU A 30 11.55 -2.01 1.66
CA GLU A 30 10.73 -0.87 1.32
C GLU A 30 10.82 0.08 2.49
N THR A 31 11.28 1.31 2.22
CA THR A 31 11.33 2.31 3.27
C THR A 31 9.90 2.68 3.65
N PRO A 32 9.62 3.00 4.92
CA PRO A 32 8.30 3.48 5.32
C PRO A 32 7.80 4.65 4.46
N ASP A 33 8.73 5.52 4.03
CA ASP A 33 8.44 6.64 3.12
C ASP A 33 7.98 6.18 1.73
N ALA A 34 8.66 5.19 1.13
CA ALA A 34 8.28 4.63 -0.15
C ALA A 34 6.90 3.94 -0.08
N PHE A 35 6.67 3.17 0.98
CA PHE A 35 5.37 2.52 1.22
C PHE A 35 4.25 3.56 1.33
N LEU A 36 4.40 4.56 2.20
CA LEU A 36 3.37 5.57 2.44
C LEU A 36 3.13 6.45 1.20
N THR A 37 4.17 6.76 0.43
CA THR A 37 4.04 7.44 -0.88
C THR A 37 3.23 6.59 -1.86
N GLY A 38 3.47 5.29 -1.90
CA GLY A 38 2.70 4.35 -2.72
C GLY A 38 1.22 4.30 -2.32
N VAL A 39 0.93 4.25 -1.02
CA VAL A 39 -0.45 4.28 -0.50
C VAL A 39 -1.14 5.59 -0.85
N ALA A 40 -0.47 6.73 -0.67
CA ALA A 40 -1.02 8.05 -1.03
C ALA A 40 -1.33 8.13 -2.53
N ALA A 41 -0.44 7.63 -3.38
CA ALA A 41 -0.67 7.59 -4.83
C ALA A 41 -1.87 6.70 -5.18
N ALA A 42 -1.98 5.52 -4.56
CA ALA A 42 -3.08 4.60 -4.79
C ALA A 42 -4.44 5.17 -4.36
N LEU A 43 -4.50 5.86 -3.22
CA LEU A 43 -5.72 6.53 -2.76
C LEU A 43 -6.16 7.64 -3.71
N ASN A 44 -5.22 8.49 -4.16
CA ASN A 44 -5.53 9.58 -5.09
C ASN A 44 -5.91 9.10 -6.49
N ALA A 45 -5.48 7.91 -6.90
CA ALA A 45 -5.82 7.30 -8.17
C ALA A 45 -7.10 6.43 -8.12
N SER A 46 -7.68 6.23 -6.94
CA SER A 46 -8.87 5.40 -6.76
C SER A 46 -10.14 6.19 -7.08
N ASP A 47 -10.92 5.73 -8.06
CA ASP A 47 -12.21 6.34 -8.42
C ASP A 47 -13.28 6.15 -7.33
N ASP A 48 -13.10 5.17 -6.45
CA ASP A 48 -14.00 4.86 -5.34
C ASP A 48 -13.71 5.70 -4.07
N VAL A 49 -12.57 6.40 -4.05
CA VAL A 49 -12.19 7.27 -2.95
C VAL A 49 -12.38 8.72 -3.38
N ASP A 50 -13.12 9.43 -2.55
CA ASP A 50 -13.32 10.85 -2.73
C ASP A 50 -11.99 11.64 -2.69
N ALA A 51 -11.79 12.54 -3.66
CA ALA A 51 -10.52 13.27 -3.82
C ALA A 51 -10.15 14.14 -2.60
N ASP A 52 -11.13 14.82 -1.99
CA ASP A 52 -10.88 15.64 -0.80
C ASP A 52 -10.54 14.76 0.41
N LEU A 53 -11.22 13.62 0.54
CA LEU A 53 -10.90 12.64 1.57
C LEU A 53 -9.50 12.03 1.38
N ALA A 54 -9.12 11.65 0.16
CA ALA A 54 -7.80 11.13 -0.16
C ALA A 54 -6.69 12.13 0.19
N ALA A 55 -6.92 13.43 -0.09
CA ALA A 55 -6.00 14.50 0.28
C ALA A 55 -5.83 14.61 1.80
N ILE A 56 -6.91 14.58 2.58
CA ILE A 56 -6.85 14.64 4.06
C ILE A 56 -6.05 13.46 4.64
N LEU A 57 -6.27 12.25 4.14
CA LEU A 57 -5.57 11.06 4.61
C LEU A 57 -4.07 11.13 4.28
N THR A 58 -3.74 11.63 3.08
CA THR A 58 -2.35 11.81 2.63
C THR A 58 -1.60 12.83 3.50
N ASP A 59 -2.21 13.99 3.77
CA ASP A 59 -1.57 15.08 4.50
C ASP A 59 -1.36 14.79 6.00
N HIS A 60 -2.31 14.08 6.61
CA HIS A 60 -2.26 13.88 8.05
C HIS A 60 -1.79 12.47 8.44
N LEU A 61 -2.36 11.41 7.87
CA LEU A 61 -2.17 10.05 8.36
C LEU A 61 -0.98 9.31 7.73
N LEU A 62 -0.72 9.59 6.46
CA LEU A 62 0.29 8.87 5.68
C LEU A 62 1.65 9.57 5.66
N THR A 63 1.85 10.56 6.54
CA THR A 63 3.15 11.21 6.65
C THR A 63 4.08 10.39 7.54
N VAL A 64 5.35 10.30 7.14
CA VAL A 64 6.39 9.60 7.92
C VAL A 64 6.80 10.40 9.17
N MET A 65 6.39 11.67 9.24
CA MET A 65 6.75 12.58 10.33
C MET A 65 5.78 12.39 11.51
N PRO A 66 6.28 12.20 12.74
CA PRO A 66 5.43 12.12 13.91
C PRO A 66 4.82 13.50 14.20
N HIS A 67 3.55 13.73 13.84
CA HIS A 67 2.79 14.80 14.48
C HIS A 67 2.22 14.31 15.81
N GLU A 68 2.28 15.15 16.85
CA GLU A 68 1.72 14.82 18.17
C GLU A 68 0.22 14.48 18.14
N ASN A 69 -0.51 14.90 17.09
CA ASN A 69 -1.96 14.79 17.00
C ASN A 69 -2.48 14.38 15.60
N VAL A 70 -1.70 13.61 14.83
CA VAL A 70 -2.05 13.13 13.47
C VAL A 70 -3.53 12.74 13.33
N ILE A 71 -4.00 11.82 14.19
CA ILE A 71 -5.34 11.24 14.13
C ILE A 71 -6.41 12.29 14.44
N ALA A 72 -6.16 13.16 15.41
CA ALA A 72 -7.11 14.21 15.80
C ALA A 72 -7.27 15.24 14.67
N ASN A 73 -6.17 15.61 14.00
CA ASN A 73 -6.19 16.55 12.88
C ASN A 73 -6.94 15.98 11.68
N ALA A 74 -6.62 14.74 11.28
CA ALA A 74 -7.34 14.06 10.20
C ALA A 74 -8.84 13.97 10.48
N LYS A 75 -9.22 13.58 11.70
CA LYS A 75 -10.62 13.49 12.09
C LYS A 75 -11.32 14.84 12.02
N ALA A 76 -10.69 15.91 12.52
CA ALA A 76 -11.27 17.25 12.48
C ALA A 76 -11.51 17.71 11.03
N ALA A 77 -10.54 17.48 10.14
CA ALA A 77 -10.67 17.80 8.73
C ALA A 77 -11.79 17.00 8.03
N ILE A 78 -11.90 15.70 8.30
CA ILE A 78 -12.99 14.86 7.76
C ILE A 78 -14.36 15.34 8.24
N LEU A 79 -14.48 15.69 9.53
CA LEU A 79 -15.73 16.21 10.08
C LEU A 79 -16.13 17.55 9.43
N MET A 80 -15.15 18.42 9.17
CA MET A 80 -15.38 19.68 8.47
C MET A 80 -15.85 19.44 7.02
N LEU A 81 -15.19 18.53 6.29
CA LEU A 81 -15.58 18.13 4.94
C LEU A 81 -17.01 17.55 4.91
N ALA A 82 -17.35 16.69 5.88
CA ALA A 82 -18.69 16.13 5.98
C ALA A 82 -19.76 17.21 6.24
N ALA A 83 -19.46 18.19 7.08
CA ALA A 83 -20.36 19.30 7.36
C ALA A 83 -20.58 20.20 6.12
N GLU A 84 -19.52 20.50 5.37
CA GLU A 84 -19.60 21.29 4.13
C GLU A 84 -20.48 20.62 3.07
N ARG A 85 -20.34 19.30 2.92
CA ARG A 85 -21.15 18.49 1.98
C ARG A 85 -22.60 18.41 2.41
N ALA A 86 -22.86 18.27 3.71
CA ALA A 86 -24.22 18.30 4.24
C ALA A 86 -24.91 19.64 3.97
N ALA A 87 -24.20 20.76 4.16
CA ALA A 87 -24.74 22.10 3.89
C ALA A 87 -25.06 22.31 2.40
N THR A 88 -24.18 21.84 1.51
CA THR A 88 -24.39 21.94 0.06
C THR A 88 -25.58 21.07 -0.40
N ALA A 89 -25.80 19.91 0.23
CA ALA A 89 -26.92 19.04 -0.07
C ALA A 89 -28.28 19.61 0.38
N GLU A 90 -28.31 20.36 1.49
CA GLU A 90 -29.53 20.99 2.00
C GLU A 90 -30.02 22.13 1.10
N GLU A 91 -29.10 22.90 0.52
CA GLU A 91 -29.41 24.01 -0.38
C GLU A 91 -29.87 23.55 -1.78
N ALA A 92 -29.51 22.34 -2.20
CA ALA A 92 -29.96 21.73 -3.45
C ALA A 92 -31.36 21.06 -3.36
N ALA A 93 -31.91 20.86 -2.16
CA ALA A 93 -33.18 20.17 -1.95
C ALA A 93 -34.40 21.13 -1.81
N ASP A 94 -34.18 22.43 -1.63
CA ASP A 94 -35.21 23.47 -1.50
C ASP A 94 -35.48 24.23 -2.83
N GLY A 95 -35.06 23.66 -3.97
CA GLY A 95 -35.18 24.23 -5.32
C GLY A 95 -36.22 23.54 -6.20
#